data_AF-A0A0D3JEB8-F1
#
_entry.id   AF-A0A0D3JEB8-F1
#
_cell.length_a   1.000
_cell.length_b   1.000
_cell.length_c   1.000
_cell.angle_alpha   90.00
_cell.angle_beta   90.00
_cell.angle_gamma   90.00
#
_symmetry.space_group_name_H-M   'P 1'
#
loop_
_entity.id
_entity.type
_entity.pdbx_description
1 polymer ?
#
loop_
_entity_poly.entity_id
_entity_poly.type
_entity_poly.pdbx_seq_one_letter_code
_entity_poly.pdbx_strand_id
1 'polypeptide(L)'
;MTRGKTDDEKAAASDEWYGTDLPGWLGRIEACVVELSGAGASHAIGGSLSYADVCIWSLLREGTAEDAALVATAAAECPTLNCIADSVAAHPAVKGWVASRPETAF
;
A
#
# COMPACT_ATOMS: atom_id res chain seq x y z
N MET A 1 -13.56 -11.49 -5.52
CA MET A 1 -14.30 -11.34 -6.79
C MET A 1 -15.79 -11.37 -6.51
N THR A 2 -16.44 -10.22 -6.64
CA THR A 2 -17.88 -9.92 -6.47
C THR A 2 -18.73 -10.45 -7.63
N ARG A 3 -18.52 -11.71 -8.04
CA ARG A 3 -19.21 -12.30 -9.19
C ARG A 3 -20.68 -12.53 -8.82
N GLY A 4 -21.57 -11.66 -9.31
CA GLY A 4 -23.02 -11.73 -9.07
C GLY A 4 -23.61 -10.61 -8.22
N LYS A 5 -22.80 -9.66 -7.72
CA LYS A 5 -23.30 -8.47 -7.01
C LYS A 5 -23.72 -7.37 -8.00
N THR A 6 -24.75 -6.62 -7.64
CA THR A 6 -25.15 -5.37 -8.30
C THR A 6 -24.06 -4.32 -8.17
N ASP A 7 -24.10 -3.26 -8.99
CA ASP A 7 -23.10 -2.20 -8.92
C ASP A 7 -23.19 -1.41 -7.61
N ASP A 8 -24.40 -1.23 -7.06
CA ASP A 8 -24.63 -0.64 -5.74
C ASP A 8 -23.96 -1.45 -4.62
N GLU A 9 -24.07 -2.78 -4.65
CA GLU A 9 -23.42 -3.65 -3.67
C GLU A 9 -21.89 -3.68 -3.80
N LYS A 10 -21.35 -3.44 -5.01
CA LYS A 10 -19.90 -3.31 -5.20
C LYS A 10 -19.39 -1.97 -4.67
N ALA A 11 -20.12 -0.89 -4.92
CA ALA A 11 -19.80 0.44 -4.41
C ALA A 11 -19.80 0.45 -2.88
N ALA A 12 -20.85 -0.08 -2.24
CA ALA A 12 -20.93 -0.19 -0.79
C ALA A 12 -19.77 -1.02 -0.19
N ALA A 13 -19.41 -2.13 -0.83
CA ALA A 13 -18.27 -2.95 -0.39
C ALA A 13 -16.92 -2.24 -0.58
N SER A 14 -16.79 -1.40 -1.62
CA SER A 14 -15.61 -0.57 -1.84
C SER A 14 -15.48 0.49 -0.75
N ASP A 15 -16.58 1.18 -0.43
CA ASP A 15 -16.62 2.20 0.61
C ASP A 15 -16.29 1.62 1.99
N GLU A 16 -16.84 0.45 2.33
CA GLU A 16 -16.51 -0.28 3.57
C GLU A 16 -15.03 -0.67 3.61
N TRP A 17 -14.52 -1.20 2.50
CA TRP A 17 -13.12 -1.62 2.40
C TRP A 17 -12.16 -0.45 2.62
N TYR A 18 -12.28 0.61 1.81
CA TYR A 18 -11.35 1.74 1.87
C TYR A 18 -11.59 2.67 3.07
N GLY A 19 -12.83 2.76 3.57
CA GLY A 19 -13.18 3.62 4.69
C GLY A 19 -12.99 2.99 6.07
N THR A 20 -13.03 1.66 6.18
CA THR A 20 -13.02 0.96 7.48
C THR A 20 -11.97 -0.13 7.56
N ASP A 21 -12.06 -1.15 6.69
CA ASP A 21 -11.23 -2.35 6.82
C ASP A 21 -9.76 -2.07 6.53
N LEU A 22 -9.47 -1.40 5.41
CA LEU A 22 -8.11 -1.10 4.99
C LEU A 22 -7.38 -0.18 5.99
N PRO A 23 -7.94 0.95 6.46
CA PRO A 23 -7.31 1.74 7.52
C PRO A 23 -7.02 0.91 8.79
N GLY A 24 -7.96 0.05 9.18
CA GLY A 24 -7.77 -0.85 10.33
C GLY A 24 -6.64 -1.85 10.15
N TRP A 25 -6.47 -2.40 8.94
CA TRP A 25 -5.33 -3.28 8.61
C TRP A 25 -4.02 -2.52 8.53
N LEU A 26 -3.99 -1.36 7.88
CA LEU A 26 -2.79 -0.52 7.76
C LEU A 26 -2.29 -0.08 9.13
N GLY A 27 -3.17 0.29 10.05
CA GLY A 27 -2.79 0.62 11.43
C GLY A 27 -2.13 -0.54 12.17
N ARG A 28 -2.58 -1.79 11.95
CA ARG A 28 -1.93 -2.98 12.53
C ARG A 28 -0.55 -3.23 11.94
N ILE A 29 -0.39 -3.02 10.63
CA ILE A 29 0.90 -3.20 9.94
C ILE A 29 1.87 -2.09 10.38
N GLU A 30 1.43 -0.83 10.46
CA GLU A 30 2.20 0.30 10.99
C GLU A 30 2.71 -0.02 12.39
N ALA A 31 1.82 -0.44 13.31
CA ALA A 31 2.21 -0.78 14.68
C ALA A 31 3.28 -1.89 14.72
N CYS A 32 3.13 -2.95 13.92
CA CYS A 32 4.08 -4.05 13.82
C CYS A 32 5.45 -3.57 13.29
N VAL A 33 5.46 -2.77 12.22
CA VAL A 33 6.71 -2.24 11.65
C VAL A 33 7.39 -1.28 12.61
N VAL A 34 6.64 -0.42 13.29
CA VAL A 34 7.18 0.50 14.32
C VAL A 34 7.80 -0.29 15.47
N GLU A 35 7.18 -1.39 15.91
CA GLU A 35 7.73 -2.27 16.94
C GLU A 35 9.06 -2.92 16.51
N LEU A 36 9.15 -3.37 15.25
CA LEU A 36 10.31 -4.10 14.73
C LEU A 36 11.47 -3.19 14.32
N SER A 37 11.17 -2.01 13.78
CA SER A 37 12.15 -1.16 13.08
C SER A 37 12.20 0.28 13.58
N GLY A 38 11.25 0.69 14.41
CA GLY A 38 11.12 2.05 14.92
C GLY A 38 10.24 2.96 14.05
N ALA A 39 9.70 4.01 14.66
CA ALA A 39 8.88 5.00 13.97
C ALA A 39 9.72 5.77 12.92
N GLY A 40 9.17 5.90 11.71
CA GLY A 40 9.85 6.58 10.60
C GLY A 40 11.02 5.78 10.00
N ALA A 41 11.08 4.47 10.25
CA ALA A 41 12.06 3.60 9.60
C ALA A 41 11.91 3.62 8.07
N SER A 42 13.04 3.53 7.36
CA SER A 42 13.09 3.42 5.90
C SER A 42 12.95 1.98 5.39
N HIS A 43 12.94 1.01 6.31
CA HIS A 43 12.83 -0.42 6.04
C HIS A 43 11.88 -1.07 7.04
N ALA A 44 11.09 -2.03 6.58
CA ALA A 44 10.11 -2.76 7.37
C ALA A 44 10.78 -3.64 8.43
N ILE A 45 11.96 -4.19 8.14
CA ILE A 45 12.72 -5.04 9.06
C ILE A 45 14.22 -5.04 8.74
N GLY A 46 15.07 -5.17 9.76
CA GLY A 46 16.48 -5.54 9.59
C GLY A 46 17.39 -4.48 8.95
N GLY A 47 16.92 -3.23 8.81
CA GLY A 47 17.75 -2.09 8.38
C GLY A 47 18.21 -2.13 6.91
N SER A 48 17.61 -2.97 6.07
CA SER A 48 17.91 -3.05 4.65
C SER A 48 16.67 -3.43 3.84
N LEU A 49 16.70 -3.16 2.52
CA LEU A 49 15.58 -3.47 1.63
C LEU A 49 15.28 -4.97 1.63
N SER A 50 14.04 -5.31 1.95
CA SER A 50 13.49 -6.65 1.96
C SER A 50 12.27 -6.73 1.05
N TYR A 51 11.77 -7.94 0.81
CA TYR A 51 10.54 -8.12 0.05
C TYR A 51 9.31 -7.51 0.76
N ALA A 52 9.34 -7.39 2.09
CA ALA A 52 8.26 -6.76 2.86
C ALA A 52 8.10 -5.28 2.48
N ASP A 53 9.21 -4.56 2.26
CA ASP A 53 9.19 -3.17 1.81
C ASP A 53 8.51 -3.03 0.44
N VAL A 54 8.82 -3.95 -0.49
CA VAL A 54 8.23 -3.97 -1.82
C VAL A 54 6.73 -4.28 -1.75
N CYS A 55 6.30 -5.18 -0.87
CA CYS A 55 4.87 -5.45 -0.64
C CYS A 55 4.14 -4.24 -0.05
N ILE A 56 4.76 -3.53 0.90
CA ILE A 56 4.20 -2.28 1.46
C ILE A 56 4.06 -1.24 0.35
N TRP A 57 5.14 -1.01 -0.41
CA TRP A 57 5.11 -0.09 -1.55
C TRP A 57 4.01 -0.45 -2.57
N SER A 58 3.92 -1.72 -2.97
CA SER A 58 2.90 -2.16 -3.92
C SER A 58 1.50 -1.95 -3.34
N LEU A 59 1.26 -2.30 -2.08
CA LEU A 59 -0.04 -2.07 -1.45
C LEU A 59 -0.41 -0.58 -1.43
N LEU A 60 0.56 0.31 -1.22
CA LEU A 60 0.34 1.74 -0.98
C LEU A 60 0.40 2.64 -2.23
N ARG A 61 0.99 2.16 -3.33
CA ARG A 61 1.31 2.98 -4.51
C ARG A 61 0.89 2.35 -5.84
N GLU A 62 0.62 1.05 -5.87
CA GLU A 62 0.22 0.34 -7.09
C GLU A 62 -1.29 0.20 -7.20
N GLY A 63 -1.76 -0.05 -8.41
CA GLY A 63 -3.19 -0.12 -8.76
C GLY A 63 -3.60 1.01 -9.69
N THR A 64 -4.91 1.16 -9.89
CA THR A 64 -5.44 2.28 -10.69
C THR A 64 -5.20 3.61 -9.97
N ALA A 65 -5.23 4.73 -10.71
CA ALA A 65 -5.09 6.05 -10.10
C ALA A 65 -6.18 6.34 -9.05
N GLU A 66 -7.38 5.77 -9.22
CA GLU A 66 -8.49 5.86 -8.28
C GLU A 66 -8.21 5.05 -7.01
N ASP A 67 -7.81 3.78 -7.16
CA ASP A 67 -7.45 2.93 -6.02
C ASP A 67 -6.28 3.53 -5.23
N ALA A 68 -5.23 4.01 -5.91
CA ALA A 68 -4.08 4.63 -5.27
C ALA A 68 -4.47 5.87 -4.44
N ALA A 69 -5.45 6.66 -4.88
CA ALA A 69 -5.93 7.82 -4.13
C ALA A 69 -6.74 7.42 -2.88
N LEU A 70 -7.57 6.37 -2.99
CA LEU A 70 -8.32 5.82 -1.86
C LEU A 70 -7.38 5.18 -0.82
N VAL A 71 -6.39 4.41 -1.27
CA VAL A 71 -5.36 3.84 -0.40
C VAL A 71 -4.53 4.94 0.26
N ALA A 72 -4.14 5.99 -0.46
CA ALA A 72 -3.42 7.12 0.12
C ALA A 72 -4.20 7.78 1.27
N THR A 73 -5.52 7.89 1.12
CA THR A 73 -6.41 8.40 2.18
C THR A 73 -6.44 7.43 3.37
N ALA A 74 -6.61 6.13 3.12
CA ALA A 74 -6.61 5.10 4.16
C ALA A 74 -5.28 4.99 4.92
N ALA A 75 -4.16 5.30 4.25
CA ALA A 75 -2.81 5.24 4.79
C ALA A 75 -2.33 6.56 5.42
N ALA A 76 -3.15 7.61 5.48
CA ALA A 76 -2.73 8.95 5.92
C ALA A 76 -2.10 8.96 7.33
N GLU A 77 -2.62 8.12 8.22
CA GLU A 77 -2.15 7.98 9.62
C GLU A 77 -1.05 6.91 9.79
N CYS A 78 -0.46 6.40 8.70
CA CYS A 78 0.61 5.40 8.71
C CYS A 78 1.93 5.99 8.19
N PRO A 79 2.58 6.90 8.96
CA PRO A 79 3.75 7.63 8.48
C PRO A 79 4.96 6.72 8.19
N THR A 80 5.15 5.64 8.95
CA THR A 80 6.27 4.72 8.74
C THR A 80 6.07 3.91 7.47
N LEU A 81 4.87 3.38 7.24
CA LEU A 81 4.55 2.67 6.00
C LEU A 81 4.70 3.59 4.77
N ASN A 82 4.27 4.85 4.86
CA ASN A 82 4.49 5.81 3.79
C ASN A 82 5.98 6.08 3.53
N CYS A 83 6.79 6.22 4.59
CA CYS A 83 8.24 6.40 4.45
C CYS A 83 8.89 5.21 3.73
N ILE A 84 8.52 3.98 4.09
CA ILE A 84 8.99 2.76 3.42
C ILE A 84 8.57 2.75 1.95
N ALA A 85 7.30 3.01 1.67
CA ALA A 85 6.79 3.04 0.30
C ALA A 85 7.53 4.07 -0.56
N ASP A 86 7.78 5.26 -0.04
CA ASP A 86 8.51 6.31 -0.76
C ASP A 86 9.99 5.93 -0.99
N SER A 87 10.62 5.28 -0.01
CA SER A 87 11.98 4.75 -0.12
C SER A 87 12.10 3.71 -1.25
N VAL A 88 11.13 2.79 -1.36
CA VAL A 88 11.07 1.80 -2.44
C VAL A 88 10.78 2.46 -3.78
N ALA A 89 9.82 3.38 -3.85
CA ALA A 89 9.51 4.12 -5.08
C ALA A 89 10.71 4.94 -5.59
N ALA A 90 11.57 5.41 -4.69
CA ALA A 90 12.79 6.13 -5.02
C ALA A 90 13.89 5.22 -5.61
N HIS A 91 13.84 3.91 -5.38
CA HIS A 91 14.89 2.96 -5.75
C HIS A 91 15.07 2.87 -7.28
N PRO A 92 16.31 3.01 -7.82
CA PRO A 92 16.54 3.05 -9.28
C PRO A 92 16.01 1.82 -10.03
N ALA A 93 16.15 0.62 -9.45
CA ALA A 93 15.66 -0.61 -10.07
C ALA A 93 14.12 -0.66 -10.13
N VAL A 94 13.44 -0.13 -9.11
CA VAL A 94 11.97 -0.07 -9.06
C VAL A 94 11.48 0.92 -10.11
N LYS A 95 12.07 2.12 -10.18
CA LYS A 95 11.76 3.11 -11.23
C LYS A 95 11.95 2.55 -12.64
N GLY A 96 13.07 1.86 -12.88
CA GLY A 96 13.35 1.24 -14.17
C GLY A 96 12.33 0.17 -14.53
N TRP A 97 11.91 -0.65 -13.56
CA TRP A 97 10.87 -1.65 -13.76
C TRP A 97 9.49 -1.02 -14.01
N VAL A 98 9.06 -0.05 -13.21
CA VAL A 98 7.76 0.65 -13.39
C VAL A 98 7.66 1.26 -14.78
N ALA A 99 8.74 1.85 -15.29
CA ALA A 99 8.77 2.45 -16.62
C ALA A 99 8.75 1.43 -17.79
N SER A 100 9.08 0.17 -17.54
CA SER A 100 9.28 -0.85 -18.60
C SER A 100 8.34 -2.05 -18.50
N ARG A 101 7.63 -2.22 -17.38
CA ARG A 101 6.73 -3.34 -17.15
C ARG A 101 5.54 -3.31 -18.13
N PRO A 102 4.97 -4.47 -18.47
CA PRO A 102 3.71 -4.52 -19.19
C PRO A 102 2.60 -3.86 -18.39
N GLU A 103 1.75 -3.09 -19.06
CA GLU A 103 0.49 -2.62 -18.48
C GLU A 103 -0.50 -3.79 -18.42
N THR A 104 -0.98 -4.07 -17.22
CA THR A 104 -2.00 -5.08 -16.95
C THR A 104 -3.31 -4.41 -16.56
N ALA A 105 -4.42 -5.14 -16.69
CA ALA A 105 -5.75 -4.64 -16.34
C ALA A 105 -5.97 -4.47 -14.82
N PHE A 106 -5.00 -4.87 -14.01
CA PHE A 106 -4.96 -4.83 -12.56
C PHE A 106 -3.64 -4.20 -12.13
#